data_AF-A0A816EFU1-F1
#
_entry.id   AF-A0A816EFU1-F1
#
_cell.length_a   1.000
_cell.length_b   1.000
_cell.length_c   1.000
_cell.angle_alpha   90.00
_cell.angle_beta   90.00
_cell.angle_gamma   90.00
#
_symmetry.space_group_name_H-M   'P 1'
#
loop_
_entity.id
_entity.type
_entity.pdbx_description
1 polymer ?
#
loop_
_entity_poly.entity_id
_entity_poly.type
_entity_poly.pdbx_seq_one_letter_code
_entity_poly.pdbx_strand_id
1 'polypeptide(L)'
;MVTMLLLFDNVKPFEKLFFARIDRDLPYLKTFELFNELKQQERTTVTINNIEFARLSTLILFDIHMDYAEQFLTRSHLSCLIELPINKDPLLTIIAQNQQQARDNCSKVENLQTSETYCDSVDVVQNFFPRKAPEKKNDL
;
A
#
# COMPACT_ATOMS: atom_id res chain seq x y z
N MET A 1 -8.25 19.12 -11.26
CA MET A 1 -8.26 18.17 -10.13
C MET A 1 -7.37 17.02 -10.51
N VAL A 2 -6.34 16.71 -9.71
CA VAL A 2 -5.44 15.59 -9.98
C VAL A 2 -6.02 14.35 -9.30
N THR A 3 -6.17 13.27 -10.06
CA THR A 3 -6.71 11.99 -9.57
C THR A 3 -5.73 10.83 -9.72
N MET A 4 -4.65 11.04 -10.47
CA MET A 4 -3.59 10.07 -10.69
C MET A 4 -2.25 10.78 -10.51
N LEU A 5 -1.35 10.14 -9.78
CA LEU A 5 0.01 10.60 -9.59
C LEU A 5 0.96 9.43 -9.80
N LEU A 6 1.94 9.64 -10.67
CA LEU A 6 3.07 8.76 -10.88
C LEU A 6 4.31 9.47 -10.36
N LEU A 7 5.05 8.83 -9.47
CA LEU A 7 6.31 9.34 -8.95
C LEU A 7 7.43 8.34 -9.16
N PHE A 8 8.52 8.84 -9.72
CA PHE A 8 9.73 8.08 -9.95
C PHE A 8 10.93 8.94 -9.55
N ASP A 9 11.73 8.44 -8.62
CA ASP A 9 13.03 9.01 -8.30
C ASP A 9 13.99 7.88 -7.88
N ASN A 10 14.95 7.58 -8.76
CA ASN A 10 16.00 6.60 -8.50
C ASN A 10 17.35 7.27 -8.16
N VAL A 11 17.37 8.60 -8.01
CA VAL A 11 18.57 9.37 -7.69
C VAL A 11 18.59 9.75 -6.22
N LYS A 12 17.42 10.06 -5.64
CA LYS A 12 17.31 10.49 -4.24
C LYS A 12 16.14 9.80 -3.52
N PRO A 13 16.31 9.48 -2.22
CA PRO A 13 15.18 9.10 -1.38
C PRO A 13 14.20 10.27 -1.25
N PHE A 14 12.91 9.98 -1.10
CA PHE A 14 11.92 11.01 -0.81
C PHE A 14 12.14 11.60 0.59
N GLU A 15 11.86 12.90 0.73
CA GLU A 15 11.92 13.60 2.00
C GLU A 15 10.86 13.08 2.97
N LYS A 16 11.15 13.17 4.27
CA LYS A 16 10.27 12.72 5.36
C LYS A 16 8.81 13.21 5.27
N LEU A 17 8.61 14.48 4.89
CA LEU A 17 7.29 15.11 4.82
C LEU A 17 6.66 15.06 3.43
N PHE A 18 7.31 14.40 2.49
CA PHE A 18 6.92 14.43 1.09
C PHE A 18 5.50 13.89 0.87
N PHE A 19 5.20 12.69 1.40
CA PHE A 19 3.87 12.09 1.26
C PHE A 19 2.77 12.83 2.03
N ALA A 20 3.11 13.49 3.15
CA ALA A 20 2.15 14.33 3.87
C ALA A 20 1.76 15.59 3.06
N ARG A 21 2.68 16.12 2.23
CA ARG A 21 2.36 17.21 1.30
C ARG A 21 1.44 16.72 0.18
N ILE A 22 1.68 15.51 -0.34
CA ILE A 22 0.81 14.89 -1.36
C ILE A 22 -0.60 14.73 -0.83
N ASP A 23 -0.77 14.16 0.37
CA ASP A 23 -2.07 14.02 1.02
C ASP A 23 -2.82 15.36 1.13
N ARG A 24 -2.16 16.38 1.67
CA ARG A 24 -2.72 17.73 1.83
C ARG A 24 -3.07 18.39 0.49
N ASP A 25 -2.18 18.31 -0.49
CA ASP A 25 -2.27 19.09 -1.72
C ASP A 25 -3.09 18.36 -2.80
N LEU A 26 -3.22 17.04 -2.71
CA LEU A 26 -3.93 16.18 -3.67
C LEU A 26 -5.02 15.31 -2.98
N PRO A 27 -6.02 15.93 -2.31
CA PRO A 27 -7.04 15.20 -1.53
C PRO A 27 -7.98 14.32 -2.38
N TYR A 28 -7.91 14.43 -3.70
CA TYR A 28 -8.72 13.67 -4.66
C TYR A 28 -7.94 12.58 -5.38
N LEU A 29 -6.72 12.30 -4.93
CA LEU A 29 -5.87 11.26 -5.50
C LEU A 29 -6.55 9.89 -5.35
N LYS A 30 -6.74 9.20 -6.48
CA LYS A 30 -7.36 7.86 -6.56
C LYS A 30 -6.34 6.78 -6.92
N THR A 31 -5.38 7.12 -7.76
CA THR A 31 -4.31 6.21 -8.18
C THR A 31 -2.97 6.83 -7.85
N PHE A 32 -2.14 6.09 -7.13
CA PHE A 32 -0.79 6.51 -6.79
C PHE A 32 0.18 5.39 -7.11
N GLU A 33 1.10 5.68 -8.01
CA GLU A 33 2.19 4.79 -8.40
C GLU A 33 3.52 5.39 -7.98
N LEU A 34 4.33 4.58 -7.29
CA LEU A 34 5.55 5.03 -6.66
C LEU A 34 6.72 4.09 -6.97
N PHE A 35 7.78 4.68 -7.50
CA PHE A 35 9.03 4.01 -7.83
C PHE A 35 10.20 4.71 -7.14
N ASN A 36 10.83 4.01 -6.20
CA ASN A 36 12.01 4.48 -5.48
C ASN A 36 12.64 3.31 -4.71
N GLU A 37 13.68 2.71 -5.27
CA GLU A 37 14.40 1.59 -4.64
C GLU A 37 15.39 2.05 -3.56
N LEU A 38 15.57 3.36 -3.38
CA LEU A 38 16.50 3.89 -2.39
C LEU A 38 15.87 3.89 -1.00
N LYS A 39 16.65 3.45 -0.02
CA LYS A 39 16.27 3.49 1.40
C LYS A 39 15.85 4.89 1.83
N GLN A 40 14.79 5.01 2.62
CA GLN A 40 14.39 6.30 3.19
C GLN A 40 15.51 6.83 4.10
N GLN A 41 15.85 8.12 3.94
CA GLN A 41 16.91 8.75 4.75
C GLN A 41 16.60 8.72 6.25
N GLU A 42 15.33 8.90 6.61
CA GLU A 42 14.83 8.73 7.96
C GLU A 42 13.67 7.76 7.90
N ARG A 43 13.83 6.55 8.46
CA ARG A 43 12.66 5.74 8.80
C ARG A 43 11.77 6.61 9.66
N THR A 44 10.51 6.76 9.27
CA THR A 44 9.53 7.60 9.95
C THR A 44 9.18 7.02 11.33
N THR A 45 10.10 7.06 12.29
CA THR A 45 9.93 6.54 13.66
C THR A 45 8.96 7.38 14.46
N VAL A 46 8.79 8.64 14.05
CA VAL A 46 7.74 9.52 14.54
C VAL A 46 6.50 9.19 13.75
N THR A 47 5.41 8.88 14.44
CA THR A 47 4.04 8.92 13.90
C THR A 47 3.85 10.30 13.28
N ILE A 48 4.16 10.47 11.99
CA ILE A 48 3.81 11.68 11.27
C ILE A 48 2.29 11.61 11.20
N ASN A 49 1.68 12.41 12.08
CA ASN A 49 0.26 12.53 12.29
C ASN A 49 -0.50 12.35 10.96
N ASN A 50 -1.30 11.29 10.91
CA ASN A 50 -2.48 11.13 10.07
C ASN A 50 -2.28 11.42 8.57
N ILE A 51 -1.32 10.78 7.90
CA ILE A 51 -1.39 10.72 6.43
C ILE A 51 -2.63 9.88 6.08
N GLU A 52 -3.64 10.52 5.51
CA GLU A 52 -4.93 9.90 5.19
C GLU A 52 -5.27 10.06 3.72
N PHE A 53 -4.86 9.08 2.92
CA PHE A 53 -5.27 9.01 1.52
C PHE A 53 -6.72 8.51 1.40
N ALA A 54 -7.67 9.36 1.81
CA ALA A 54 -9.08 9.01 2.00
C ALA A 54 -9.79 8.51 0.74
N ARG A 55 -9.25 8.79 -0.45
CA ARG A 55 -9.84 8.43 -1.76
C ARG A 55 -8.95 7.52 -2.60
N LEU A 56 -7.77 7.15 -2.10
CA LEU A 56 -6.83 6.33 -2.84
C LEU A 56 -7.37 4.90 -2.93
N SER A 57 -7.71 4.50 -4.14
CA SER A 57 -8.25 3.17 -4.46
C SER A 57 -7.21 2.22 -5.02
N THR A 58 -6.17 2.76 -5.67
CA THR A 58 -5.10 1.98 -6.30
C THR A 58 -3.75 2.50 -5.85
N LEU A 59 -2.94 1.64 -5.22
CA LEU A 59 -1.58 1.94 -4.78
C LEU A 59 -0.61 0.94 -5.43
N ILE A 60 0.28 1.42 -6.31
CA ILE A 60 1.21 0.58 -7.08
C ILE A 60 2.63 0.76 -6.52
N LEU A 61 3.26 -0.37 -6.18
CA LEU A 61 4.50 -0.51 -5.39
C LEU A 61 5.41 -1.64 -5.94
N PHE A 62 5.39 -1.88 -7.25
CA PHE A 62 6.45 -2.66 -7.90
C PHE A 62 7.70 -1.77 -7.98
N ASP A 63 8.86 -2.25 -7.54
CA ASP A 63 10.13 -1.49 -7.53
C ASP A 63 10.19 -0.33 -6.51
N ILE A 64 9.71 -0.62 -5.31
CA ILE A 64 9.83 0.26 -4.15
C ILE A 64 10.72 -0.34 -3.06
N HIS A 65 11.50 0.50 -2.37
CA HIS A 65 12.17 0.09 -1.15
C HIS A 65 11.15 -0.22 -0.03
N MET A 66 11.43 -1.23 0.79
CA MET A 66 10.52 -1.73 1.83
C MET A 66 10.04 -0.64 2.80
N ASP A 67 10.85 0.38 3.08
CA ASP A 67 10.51 1.46 4.00
C ASP A 67 9.28 2.26 3.54
N TYR A 68 9.12 2.47 2.23
CA TYR A 68 7.94 3.14 1.70
C TYR A 68 6.71 2.25 1.78
N ALA A 69 6.83 0.97 1.40
CA ALA A 69 5.75 0.00 1.53
C ALA A 69 5.26 -0.10 2.99
N GLU A 70 6.19 -0.14 3.95
CA GLU A 70 5.88 -0.13 5.38
C GLU A 70 5.16 1.18 5.77
N GLN A 71 5.65 2.34 5.34
CA GLN A 71 5.00 3.62 5.63
C GLN A 71 3.55 3.67 5.13
N PHE A 72 3.28 3.25 3.89
CA PHE A 72 1.92 3.26 3.35
C PHE A 72 1.02 2.23 4.03
N LEU A 73 1.48 0.99 4.13
CA LEU A 73 0.63 -0.08 4.64
C LEU A 73 0.42 0.01 6.15
N THR A 74 1.38 0.52 6.92
CA THR A 74 1.29 0.46 8.39
C THR A 74 1.22 1.80 9.12
N ARG A 75 1.57 2.91 8.46
CA ARG A 75 1.61 4.25 9.09
C ARG A 75 0.73 5.29 8.41
N SER A 76 -0.05 4.88 7.42
CA SER A 76 -1.01 5.72 6.71
C SER A 76 -2.41 5.11 6.81
N HIS A 77 -3.44 5.91 6.60
CA HIS A 77 -4.81 5.44 6.49
C HIS A 77 -5.22 5.37 5.01
N LEU A 78 -5.53 4.17 4.54
CA LEU A 78 -5.89 3.88 3.16
C LEU A 78 -7.34 3.38 3.09
N SER A 79 -8.27 4.27 3.46
CA SER A 79 -9.68 3.93 3.70
C SER A 79 -10.41 3.33 2.50
N CYS A 80 -9.93 3.59 1.28
CA CYS A 80 -10.55 3.15 0.03
C CYS A 80 -9.69 2.19 -0.80
N LEU A 81 -8.60 1.64 -0.25
CA LEU A 81 -7.68 0.80 -1.02
C LEU A 81 -8.36 -0.49 -1.50
N ILE A 82 -8.46 -0.66 -2.82
CA ILE A 82 -9.09 -1.81 -3.49
C ILE A 82 -8.04 -2.61 -4.28
N GLU A 83 -7.06 -1.92 -4.87
CA GLU A 83 -6.03 -2.52 -5.72
C GLU A 83 -4.64 -2.25 -5.14
N LEU A 84 -3.87 -3.32 -4.96
CA LEU A 84 -2.51 -3.24 -4.44
C LEU A 84 -1.56 -4.10 -5.28
N PRO A 85 -0.97 -3.54 -6.34
CA PRO A 85 0.19 -4.14 -6.98
C PRO A 85 1.46 -3.85 -6.17
N ILE A 86 2.17 -4.88 -5.69
CA ILE A 86 3.32 -4.73 -4.78
C ILE A 86 4.32 -5.90 -4.92
N ASN A 87 5.61 -5.64 -4.71
CA ASN A 87 6.61 -6.71 -4.61
C ASN A 87 6.32 -7.67 -3.43
N LYS A 88 6.51 -8.97 -3.66
CA LYS A 88 6.19 -10.04 -2.69
C LYS A 88 6.96 -9.91 -1.37
N ASP A 89 8.27 -9.70 -1.44
CA ASP A 89 9.11 -9.72 -0.23
C ASP A 89 8.82 -8.57 0.75
N PRO A 90 8.68 -7.31 0.30
CA PRO A 90 8.19 -6.23 1.17
C PRO A 90 6.85 -6.57 1.82
N LEU A 91 5.90 -7.11 1.04
CA LEU A 91 4.58 -7.47 1.53
C LEU A 91 4.65 -8.52 2.65
N LEU A 92 5.37 -9.64 2.43
CA LEU A 92 5.51 -10.70 3.42
C LEU A 92 6.21 -10.19 4.69
N THR A 93 7.21 -9.33 4.55
CA THR A 93 7.92 -8.73 5.69
C THR A 93 6.99 -7.88 6.55
N ILE A 94 6.14 -7.06 5.92
CA ILE A 94 5.17 -6.20 6.61
C ILE A 94 4.09 -7.04 7.31
N ILE A 95 3.55 -8.03 6.60
CA ILE A 95 2.53 -8.95 7.11
C ILE A 95 3.06 -9.74 8.32
N ALA A 96 4.30 -10.22 8.26
CA ALA A 96 4.93 -10.99 9.34
C ALA A 96 5.06 -10.18 10.64
N GLN A 97 5.15 -8.85 10.56
CA GLN A 97 5.16 -7.97 11.74
C GLN A 97 3.77 -7.82 12.38
N ASN A 98 2.71 -8.31 11.71
CA ASN A 98 1.36 -8.41 12.24
C ASN A 98 0.74 -7.10 12.77
N GLN A 99 1.03 -5.97 12.11
CA GLN A 99 0.55 -4.66 12.56
C GLN A 99 -0.95 -4.47 12.24
N GLN A 100 -1.73 -3.99 13.21
CA GLN A 100 -3.19 -3.81 13.06
C GLN A 100 -3.54 -2.87 11.90
N GLN A 101 -2.83 -1.75 11.75
CA GLN A 101 -3.07 -0.79 10.67
C GLN A 101 -2.89 -1.42 9.27
N ALA A 102 -1.90 -2.31 9.13
CA ALA A 102 -1.68 -3.06 7.90
C ALA A 102 -2.85 -4.00 7.61
N ARG A 103 -3.42 -4.65 8.62
CA ARG A 103 -4.65 -5.44 8.47
C ARG A 103 -5.81 -4.56 8.04
N ASP A 104 -6.00 -3.40 8.67
CA ASP A 104 -7.11 -2.50 8.38
C ASP A 104 -7.05 -1.94 6.96
N ASN A 105 -5.84 -1.58 6.50
CA ASN A 105 -5.60 -1.09 5.14
C ASN A 105 -5.77 -2.19 4.10
N CYS A 106 -5.20 -3.38 4.33
CA CYS A 106 -5.26 -4.49 3.38
C CYS A 106 -6.63 -5.20 3.35
N SER A 107 -7.43 -5.11 4.41
CA SER A 107 -8.72 -5.83 4.52
C SER A 107 -9.73 -5.52 3.42
N LYS A 108 -9.57 -4.38 2.74
CA LYS A 108 -10.45 -3.89 1.68
C LYS A 108 -9.93 -4.19 0.27
N VAL A 109 -8.70 -4.67 0.16
CA VAL A 109 -8.07 -4.97 -1.13
C VAL A 109 -8.75 -6.18 -1.75
N GLU A 110 -9.38 -5.96 -2.90
CA GLU A 110 -10.05 -6.99 -3.69
C GLU A 110 -9.11 -7.57 -4.75
N ASN A 111 -8.14 -6.77 -5.21
CA ASN A 111 -7.19 -7.13 -6.25
C ASN A 111 -5.75 -6.92 -5.74
N LEU A 112 -5.17 -7.98 -5.18
CA LEU A 112 -3.76 -8.04 -4.83
C LEU A 112 -2.97 -8.60 -6.02
N GLN A 113 -1.97 -7.85 -6.49
CA GLN A 113 -1.06 -8.29 -7.54
C GLN A 113 0.36 -8.32 -6.99
N THR A 114 1.06 -9.43 -7.17
CA THR A 114 2.46 -9.58 -6.73
C THR A 114 3.36 -9.91 -7.90
N SER A 115 4.61 -9.45 -7.84
CA SER A 115 5.63 -9.66 -8.89
C SER A 115 5.91 -11.14 -9.19
N GLU A 116 5.58 -12.03 -8.25
CA GLU A 116 5.63 -13.49 -8.41
C GLU A 116 4.31 -14.13 -7.98
N THR A 117 3.93 -15.23 -8.63
CA THR A 117 2.78 -16.05 -8.21
C THR A 117 3.03 -16.68 -6.84
N TYR A 118 2.04 -16.55 -5.95
CA TYR A 118 2.05 -17.11 -4.59
C TYR A 118 2.38 -18.60 -4.55
N CYS A 119 3.49 -18.94 -3.89
CA CYS A 119 3.74 -20.24 -3.29
C CYS A 119 4.20 -19.96 -1.85
N ASP A 120 3.57 -20.63 -0.88
CA ASP A 120 3.99 -20.73 0.53
C ASP A 120 3.64 -19.56 1.47
N SER A 121 2.34 -19.46 1.81
CA SER A 121 1.78 -19.10 3.15
C SER A 121 0.36 -18.54 3.01
N VAL A 122 -0.54 -19.36 2.46
CA VAL A 122 -1.93 -19.00 2.20
C VAL A 122 -2.62 -18.46 3.47
N ASP A 123 -2.32 -19.01 4.64
CA ASP A 123 -2.99 -18.67 5.90
C ASP A 123 -2.63 -17.27 6.43
N VAL A 124 -1.38 -16.83 6.27
CA VAL A 124 -0.92 -15.53 6.79
C VAL A 124 -1.48 -14.39 5.94
N VAL A 125 -1.58 -14.61 4.63
CA VAL A 125 -2.09 -13.61 3.69
C VAL A 125 -3.61 -13.51 3.72
N GLN A 126 -4.33 -14.63 3.91
CA GLN A 126 -5.78 -14.62 4.07
C GLN A 126 -6.27 -13.76 5.22
N ASN A 127 -5.47 -13.64 6.28
CA ASN A 127 -5.74 -12.80 7.44
C ASN A 127 -5.66 -11.28 7.16
N PHE A 128 -5.03 -10.89 6.06
CA PHE A 128 -4.88 -9.50 5.62
C PHE A 128 -5.74 -9.18 4.40
N PHE A 129 -5.99 -10.16 3.55
CA PHE A 129 -6.73 -10.03 2.29
C PHE A 129 -7.90 -11.02 2.28
N PRO A 130 -8.98 -10.76 3.05
CA PRO A 130 -10.13 -11.63 3.07
C PRO A 130 -10.79 -11.59 1.69
N ARG A 131 -10.60 -12.65 0.90
CA ARG A 131 -11.28 -12.79 -0.39
C ARG A 131 -12.78 -12.75 -0.13
N LYS A 132 -13.53 -11.95 -0.91
CA LYS A 132 -14.97 -12.11 -0.99
C LYS A 132 -15.25 -13.55 -1.42
N ALA A 133 -16.05 -14.28 -0.64
CA ALA A 133 -16.52 -15.59 -1.05
C ALA A 133 -17.19 -15.43 -2.43
N PRO A 134 -16.94 -16.32 -3.40
CA PRO A 134 -17.61 -16.24 -4.69
C PRO A 134 -19.11 -16.21 -4.46
N GLU A 135 -19.78 -15.18 -4.95
CA GLU A 135 -21.23 -15.11 -4.95
C GLU A 135 -21.73 -16.37 -5.66
N LYS A 136 -22.46 -17.22 -4.94
CA LYS A 136 -23.16 -18.34 -5.55
C LYS A 136 -24.14 -17.74 -6.54
N LYS A 137 -23.82 -17.84 -7.84
CA LYS A 137 -24.82 -17.66 -8.89
C LYS A 137 -25.88 -18.72 -8.65
N ASN A 138 -27.02 -18.30 -8.10
CA ASN A 138 -28.21 -19.11 -8.10
C ASN A 138 -28.71 -19.11 -9.54
N ASP A 139 -28.24 -20.08 -10.33
CA ASP A 139 -28.87 -20.44 -11.58
C ASP A 139 -30.22 -21.06 -11.23
N LEU A 140 -31.28 -20.27 -11.41
CA LEU A 140 -32.69 -20.68 -11.36
C LEU A 140 -33.19 -20.87 -12.79
#